data_AF-A0A1G1TCL3-F1
#
_entry.id   AF-A0A1G1TCL3-F1
#
_cell.length_a   1.000
_cell.length_b   1.000
_cell.length_c   1.000
_cell.angle_alpha   90.00
_cell.angle_beta   90.00
_cell.angle_gamma   90.00
#
_symmetry.space_group_name_H-M   'P 1'
#
loop_
_entity.id
_entity.type
_entity.pdbx_description
1 polymer ?
#
loop_
_entity_poly.entity_id
_entity_poly.type
_entity_poly.pdbx_seq_one_letter_code
_entity_poly.pdbx_strand_id
1 'polypeptide(L)'
;MVTPLNGFTSSNMPSVAQAGSAPYPLIQWSAGRSAANQIPGSPALGIDARTGRLTVRPASLGLYVFGVRCSEYRRGVKIGETRRDFQLFVLNCPTNAAPRLQAQATGSPALFRPGQDTLRLVPGGNRCLTIRYTDPDPNSVLTLSSRPVNFTGPAPLFTTSRTGTVRAAGAPDTLTTTLCFPECIDSQGKVYLLDLIVADNGCSLPRRDTLRVAFTATIAPNAAPRLTSTFPPEPAQPTAPPAVVRVALGSRYSATLLGTDADRNALVLTATGDGFDLAARGMRFTAQNGPGEATGLFTWDPNCDAGSSTVTSLTVRFRLTETGPCVPIPKERVVRFELVPEKDSVAFRPPNIITPNGDAKNDFLSMPDLPADFCGRSFAGITIYSRWGQVVYQSPDRNFRWGGAGLAGSYFYLVRYTDGRRFKGWVEVKP
;
A
#
# COMPACT_ATOMS: atom_id res chain seq x y z
N MET A 1 31.63 -37.21 24.38
CA MET A 1 32.82 -36.37 24.14
C MET A 1 33.79 -37.13 23.22
N VAL A 2 34.48 -36.46 22.30
CA VAL A 2 35.47 -37.05 21.36
C VAL A 2 36.69 -36.14 21.19
N THR A 3 37.84 -36.67 20.78
CA THR A 3 39.04 -35.86 20.50
C THR A 3 38.85 -34.96 19.27
N PRO A 4 39.02 -33.63 19.36
CA PRO A 4 38.95 -32.68 18.24
C PRO A 4 39.81 -33.05 17.02
N LEU A 5 39.40 -32.62 15.83
CA LEU A 5 40.18 -32.74 14.59
C LEU A 5 41.17 -31.59 14.57
N ASN A 6 42.43 -31.91 14.26
CA ASN A 6 43.43 -30.91 13.95
C ASN A 6 43.33 -30.47 12.49
N GLY A 7 42.83 -31.35 11.61
CA GLY A 7 42.95 -31.15 10.17
C GLY A 7 44.42 -31.20 9.73
N PHE A 8 44.73 -30.50 8.64
CA PHE A 8 46.07 -30.47 8.03
C PHE A 8 46.80 -29.13 8.21
N THR A 9 46.26 -28.23 9.03
CA THR A 9 46.91 -26.95 9.38
C THR A 9 47.69 -27.08 10.70
N SER A 10 48.59 -26.12 10.95
CA SER A 10 49.34 -26.02 12.21
C SER A 10 49.48 -24.55 12.61
N SER A 11 50.03 -24.28 13.79
CA SER A 11 50.35 -22.90 14.21
C SER A 11 51.35 -22.22 13.26
N ASN A 12 52.23 -22.99 12.62
CA ASN A 12 53.25 -22.49 11.68
C ASN A 12 52.72 -22.41 10.24
N MET A 13 51.63 -23.13 9.92
CA MET A 13 50.93 -23.08 8.64
C MET A 13 49.42 -23.05 8.89
N PRO A 14 48.85 -21.86 9.17
CA PRO A 14 47.44 -21.73 9.58
C PRO A 14 46.46 -21.90 8.41
N SER A 15 46.94 -21.93 7.17
CA SER A 15 46.14 -22.17 5.97
C SER A 15 46.85 -23.15 5.03
N VAL A 16 46.06 -23.84 4.20
CA VAL A 16 46.53 -24.73 3.13
C VAL A 16 45.88 -24.31 1.81
N ALA A 17 46.62 -24.41 0.70
CA ALA A 17 46.12 -24.02 -0.62
C ALA A 17 44.98 -24.91 -1.13
N GLN A 18 44.91 -26.16 -0.66
CA GLN A 18 43.87 -27.13 -1.01
C GLN A 18 43.46 -27.91 0.24
N ALA A 19 42.15 -28.04 0.47
CA ALA A 19 41.63 -28.84 1.58
C ALA A 19 41.83 -30.34 1.32
N GLY A 20 42.40 -31.06 2.28
CA GLY A 20 42.52 -32.51 2.22
C GLY A 20 41.19 -33.24 2.45
N SER A 21 41.08 -34.47 1.93
CA SER A 21 39.97 -35.37 2.23
C SER A 21 40.16 -36.04 3.59
N ALA A 22 39.07 -36.58 4.14
CA ALA A 22 39.12 -37.44 5.33
C ALA A 22 39.93 -38.73 5.05
N PRO A 23 40.53 -39.37 6.07
CA PRO A 23 40.42 -39.06 7.50
C PRO A 23 41.29 -37.89 7.95
N TYR A 24 40.70 -37.00 8.76
CA TYR A 24 41.41 -35.85 9.31
C TYR A 24 42.23 -36.25 10.55
N PRO A 25 43.47 -35.76 10.69
CA PRO A 25 44.26 -35.96 11.91
C PRO A 25 43.52 -35.43 13.15
N LEU A 26 43.67 -36.15 14.27
CA LEU A 26 43.20 -35.69 15.58
C LEU A 26 44.21 -34.73 16.19
N ILE A 27 43.76 -33.85 17.09
CA ILE A 27 44.70 -33.08 17.92
C ILE A 27 45.53 -34.02 18.80
N GLN A 28 46.75 -33.59 19.13
CA GLN A 28 47.54 -34.20 20.17
C GLN A 28 47.20 -33.54 21.51
N TRP A 29 46.84 -34.34 22.52
CA TRP A 29 46.55 -33.83 23.85
C TRP A 29 47.84 -33.42 24.55
N SER A 30 47.84 -32.24 25.17
CA SER A 30 48.87 -31.91 26.16
C SER A 30 48.67 -32.72 27.44
N ALA A 31 49.72 -32.83 28.25
CA ALA A 31 49.70 -33.58 29.49
C ALA A 31 48.50 -33.20 30.38
N GLY A 32 47.81 -34.20 30.95
CA GLY A 32 46.63 -34.01 31.79
C GLY A 32 45.31 -33.78 31.05
N ARG A 33 45.31 -33.72 29.71
CA ARG A 33 44.09 -33.61 28.88
C ARG A 33 43.79 -34.91 28.14
N SER A 34 42.51 -35.14 27.87
CA SER A 34 42.04 -36.31 27.14
C SER A 34 40.63 -36.08 26.60
N ALA A 35 40.11 -37.01 25.81
CA ALA A 35 38.72 -36.97 25.33
C ALA A 35 37.69 -36.92 26.47
N ALA A 36 38.03 -37.43 27.67
CA ALA A 36 37.20 -37.38 28.87
C ALA A 36 37.48 -36.15 29.77
N ASN A 37 38.59 -35.44 29.54
CA ASN A 37 39.00 -34.26 30.31
C ASN A 37 39.50 -33.15 29.35
N GLN A 38 38.60 -32.65 28.50
CA GLN A 38 38.95 -31.71 27.44
C GLN A 38 39.19 -30.30 27.99
N ILE A 39 38.35 -29.90 28.96
CA ILE A 39 38.50 -28.68 29.76
C ILE A 39 38.49 -29.10 31.23
N PRO A 40 39.67 -29.16 31.88
CA PRO A 40 39.78 -29.47 33.30
C PRO A 40 39.04 -28.44 34.15
N GLY A 41 38.36 -28.91 35.20
CA GLY A 41 37.49 -28.08 36.01
C GLY A 41 36.80 -28.86 37.12
N SER A 42 35.99 -28.16 37.92
CA SER A 42 35.14 -28.77 38.95
C SER A 42 33.69 -28.25 38.84
N PRO A 43 32.84 -28.88 38.01
CA PRO A 43 33.10 -30.08 37.20
C PRO A 43 33.93 -29.79 35.93
N ALA A 44 34.66 -30.79 35.46
CA ALA A 44 35.29 -30.77 34.13
C ALA A 44 34.23 -30.78 33.03
N LEU A 45 34.60 -30.42 31.80
CA LEU A 45 33.64 -30.36 30.70
C LEU A 45 33.01 -31.73 30.42
N GLY A 46 31.70 -31.80 30.64
CA GLY A 46 30.85 -32.91 30.30
C GLY A 46 29.68 -32.48 29.41
N ILE A 47 29.04 -33.47 28.78
CA ILE A 47 27.78 -33.32 28.07
C ILE A 47 26.78 -34.34 28.59
N ASP A 48 25.57 -33.90 28.90
CA ASP A 48 24.47 -34.81 29.19
C ASP A 48 24.04 -35.51 27.89
N ALA A 49 24.12 -36.85 27.88
CA ALA A 49 23.91 -37.64 26.68
C ALA A 49 22.45 -37.65 26.18
N ARG A 50 21.47 -37.22 27.01
CA ARG A 50 20.04 -37.18 26.64
C ARG A 50 19.59 -35.79 26.19
N THR A 51 20.05 -34.76 26.88
CA THR A 51 19.64 -33.37 26.68
C THR A 51 20.61 -32.55 25.83
N GLY A 52 21.86 -33.03 25.69
CA GLY A 52 22.93 -32.30 25.01
C GLY A 52 23.50 -31.14 25.82
N ARG A 53 23.11 -30.99 27.10
CA ARG A 53 23.59 -29.88 27.94
C ARG A 53 25.07 -30.03 28.27
N LEU A 54 25.88 -29.06 27.84
CA LEU A 54 27.29 -28.94 28.22
C LEU A 54 27.41 -28.28 29.60
N THR A 55 28.30 -28.79 30.46
CA THR A 55 28.56 -28.22 31.80
C THR A 55 30.04 -28.26 32.09
N VAL A 56 30.60 -27.14 32.56
CA VAL A 56 32.01 -27.01 32.97
C VAL A 56 32.18 -25.84 33.94
N ARG A 57 33.09 -25.96 34.91
CA ARG A 57 33.69 -24.85 35.66
C ARG A 57 35.20 -24.92 35.49
N PRO A 58 35.78 -24.25 34.48
CA PRO A 58 37.19 -24.42 34.12
C PRO A 58 38.12 -24.03 35.28
N ALA A 59 39.20 -24.79 35.47
CA ALA A 59 40.20 -24.53 36.51
C ALA A 59 41.23 -23.46 36.13
N SER A 60 41.33 -23.09 34.84
CA SER A 60 42.32 -22.15 34.35
C SER A 60 41.81 -21.35 33.15
N LEU A 61 42.30 -20.13 33.00
CA LEU A 61 42.00 -19.26 31.85
C LEU A 61 42.65 -19.80 30.57
N GLY A 62 42.12 -19.39 29.42
CA GLY A 62 42.71 -19.71 28.12
C GLY A 62 41.68 -20.11 27.05
N LEU A 63 42.18 -20.37 25.83
CA LEU A 63 41.38 -20.87 24.72
C LEU A 63 41.43 -22.40 24.71
N TYR A 64 40.27 -23.02 24.81
CA TYR A 64 40.11 -24.47 24.81
C TYR A 64 39.43 -24.92 23.53
N VAL A 65 39.82 -26.09 23.03
CA VAL A 65 39.09 -26.78 21.94
C VAL A 65 38.47 -28.05 22.53
N PHE A 66 37.22 -28.34 22.19
CA PHE A 66 36.58 -29.60 22.57
C PHE A 66 35.69 -30.17 21.48
N GLY A 67 35.55 -31.50 21.43
CA GLY A 67 34.80 -32.25 20.43
C GLY A 67 33.58 -32.95 21.02
N VAL A 68 32.43 -32.75 20.38
CA VAL A 68 31.18 -33.44 20.68
C VAL A 68 30.78 -34.29 19.49
N ARG A 69 30.38 -35.52 19.77
CA ARG A 69 29.83 -36.46 18.79
C ARG A 69 28.44 -36.88 19.25
N CYS A 70 27.47 -36.80 18.35
CA CYS A 70 26.19 -37.47 18.46
C CYS A 70 26.17 -38.65 17.50
N SER A 71 25.78 -39.83 17.99
CA SER A 71 25.65 -41.04 17.19
C SER A 71 24.20 -41.52 17.22
N GLU A 72 23.67 -41.80 16.05
CA GLU A 72 22.30 -42.28 15.88
C GLU A 72 22.31 -43.80 15.72
N TYR A 73 21.41 -44.48 16.43
CA TYR A 73 21.26 -45.93 16.40
C TYR A 73 19.82 -46.31 16.08
N ARG A 74 19.64 -47.34 15.25
CA ARG A 74 18.36 -47.98 14.98
C ARG A 74 18.51 -49.47 15.27
N ARG A 75 17.71 -49.98 16.23
CA ARG A 75 17.75 -51.38 16.69
C ARG A 75 19.17 -51.83 17.10
N GLY A 76 19.88 -50.97 17.83
CA GLY A 76 21.26 -51.24 18.28
C GLY A 76 22.36 -51.07 17.22
N VAL A 77 21.99 -50.92 15.94
CA VAL A 77 22.95 -50.66 14.86
C VAL A 77 23.13 -49.16 14.68
N LYS A 78 24.38 -48.69 14.66
CA LYS A 78 24.69 -47.29 14.39
C LYS A 78 24.35 -46.97 12.93
N ILE A 79 23.50 -45.97 12.71
CA ILE A 79 23.05 -45.54 11.38
C ILE A 79 23.56 -44.16 10.98
N GLY A 80 24.07 -43.38 11.94
CA GLY A 80 24.53 -42.03 11.67
C GLY A 80 25.48 -41.50 12.73
N GLU A 81 26.26 -40.50 12.36
CA GLU A 81 27.10 -39.74 13.26
C GLU A 81 27.14 -38.28 12.80
N THR A 82 26.99 -37.35 13.73
CA THR A 82 27.39 -35.95 13.52
C THR A 82 28.38 -35.54 14.60
N ARG A 83 29.30 -34.67 14.21
CA ARG A 83 30.39 -34.23 15.05
C ARG A 83 30.54 -32.73 14.92
N ARG A 84 30.82 -32.07 16.05
CA ARG A 84 31.18 -30.66 16.11
C ARG A 84 32.35 -30.47 17.05
N ASP A 85 33.33 -29.73 16.56
CA ASP A 85 34.44 -29.24 17.38
C ASP A 85 34.18 -27.76 17.68
N PHE A 86 34.42 -27.37 18.93
CA PHE A 86 34.11 -26.05 19.46
C PHE A 86 35.37 -25.42 20.04
N GLN A 87 35.43 -24.09 19.99
CA GLN A 87 36.37 -23.29 20.74
C GLN A 87 35.65 -22.57 21.88
N LEU A 88 36.21 -22.63 23.09
CA LEU A 88 35.71 -21.91 24.27
C LEU A 88 36.84 -21.08 24.87
N PHE A 89 36.64 -19.76 24.91
CA PHE A 89 37.58 -18.85 25.56
C PHE A 89 37.15 -18.59 26.99
N VAL A 90 37.98 -18.99 27.96
CA VAL A 90 37.73 -18.85 29.39
C VAL A 90 38.37 -17.58 29.89
N LEU A 91 37.53 -16.65 30.32
CA LEU A 91 37.90 -15.34 30.85
C LEU A 91 37.70 -15.28 32.37
N ASN A 92 38.51 -14.47 33.05
CA ASN A 92 38.25 -14.08 34.42
C ASN A 92 37.35 -12.84 34.43
N CYS A 93 36.03 -13.04 34.39
CA CYS A 93 35.09 -11.93 34.44
C CYS A 93 34.92 -11.44 35.89
N PRO A 94 34.85 -10.12 36.14
CA PRO A 94 34.43 -9.60 37.43
C PRO A 94 32.99 -10.04 37.74
N THR A 95 32.62 -10.00 39.01
CA THR A 95 31.22 -10.21 39.41
C THR A 95 30.36 -9.15 38.74
N ASN A 96 29.41 -9.60 37.93
CA ASN A 96 28.44 -8.73 37.25
C ASN A 96 27.12 -8.78 38.02
N ALA A 97 26.64 -7.63 38.49
CA ALA A 97 25.29 -7.49 39.02
C ALA A 97 24.28 -7.48 37.86
N ALA A 98 22.99 -7.64 38.18
CA ALA A 98 21.95 -7.41 37.18
C ALA A 98 21.52 -5.94 37.24
N PRO A 99 21.19 -5.33 36.08
CA PRO A 99 20.59 -4.00 36.07
C PRO A 99 19.22 -4.03 36.74
N ARG A 100 18.66 -2.86 37.00
CA ARG A 100 17.31 -2.69 37.54
C ARG A 100 16.51 -1.75 36.68
N LEU A 101 15.25 -2.10 36.45
CA LEU A 101 14.32 -1.32 35.66
C LEU A 101 13.05 -0.97 36.43
N GLN A 102 12.61 0.27 36.26
CA GLN A 102 11.36 0.79 36.81
C GLN A 102 10.64 1.61 35.75
N ALA A 103 9.32 1.61 35.79
CA ALA A 103 8.50 2.45 34.92
C ALA A 103 7.41 3.14 35.73
N GLN A 104 6.99 4.32 35.26
CA GLN A 104 5.85 5.07 35.77
C GLN A 104 5.17 5.78 34.61
N ALA A 105 3.87 6.07 34.72
CA ALA A 105 3.23 6.96 33.76
C ALA A 105 3.92 8.33 33.80
N THR A 106 4.20 8.92 32.63
CA THR A 106 4.87 10.23 32.57
C THR A 106 4.07 11.29 33.34
N GLY A 107 4.72 12.01 34.25
CA GLY A 107 4.05 12.98 35.14
C GLY A 107 3.36 12.38 36.37
N SER A 108 3.34 11.06 36.54
CA SER A 108 2.89 10.39 37.77
C SER A 108 4.08 9.99 38.64
N PRO A 109 4.00 10.16 39.98
CA PRO A 109 5.02 9.66 40.91
C PRO A 109 4.89 8.16 41.22
N ALA A 110 3.79 7.51 40.83
CA ALA A 110 3.52 6.11 41.15
C ALA A 110 4.29 5.16 40.21
N LEU A 111 5.10 4.28 40.80
CA LEU A 111 5.79 3.22 40.07
C LEU A 111 4.81 2.11 39.67
N PHE A 112 4.95 1.64 38.44
CA PHE A 112 4.21 0.50 37.90
C PHE A 112 4.66 -0.80 38.59
N ARG A 113 3.69 -1.58 39.07
CA ARG A 113 3.88 -2.86 39.76
C ARG A 113 3.48 -4.02 38.84
N PRO A 114 4.44 -4.78 38.28
CA PRO A 114 4.15 -5.94 37.45
C PRO A 114 3.24 -6.95 38.15
N GLY A 115 2.23 -7.43 37.43
CA GLY A 115 1.26 -8.41 37.93
C GLY A 115 0.17 -7.84 38.85
N GLN A 116 0.24 -6.55 39.21
CA GLN A 116 -0.82 -5.85 39.95
C GLN A 116 -1.46 -4.75 39.08
N ASP A 117 -0.64 -3.95 38.42
CA ASP A 117 -1.10 -2.80 37.67
C ASP A 117 -1.40 -3.16 36.21
N THR A 118 -2.41 -2.48 35.63
CA THR A 118 -2.69 -2.50 34.20
C THR A 118 -2.86 -1.05 33.73
N LEU A 119 -2.01 -0.61 32.80
CA LEU A 119 -2.12 0.73 32.21
C LEU A 119 -3.36 0.80 31.33
N ARG A 120 -4.15 1.85 31.48
CA ARG A 120 -5.33 2.09 30.65
C ARG A 120 -5.08 3.27 29.71
N LEU A 121 -4.81 2.97 28.45
CA LEU A 121 -4.52 3.96 27.40
C LEU A 121 -5.81 4.39 26.72
N VAL A 122 -6.30 5.57 27.08
CA VAL A 122 -7.54 6.16 26.54
C VAL A 122 -7.25 7.27 25.52
N PRO A 123 -8.18 7.59 24.60
CA PRO A 123 -8.02 8.71 23.68
C PRO A 123 -7.83 10.04 24.42
N GLY A 124 -6.87 10.86 23.97
CA GLY A 124 -6.55 12.16 24.57
C GLY A 124 -5.88 12.11 25.96
N GLY A 125 -5.68 10.92 26.53
CA GLY A 125 -4.95 10.74 27.79
C GLY A 125 -3.43 10.67 27.62
N ASN A 126 -2.70 10.60 28.73
CA ASN A 126 -1.26 10.33 28.68
C ASN A 126 -0.99 8.88 28.23
N ARG A 127 -0.25 8.73 27.13
CA ARG A 127 0.12 7.44 26.54
C ARG A 127 1.62 7.17 26.62
N CYS A 128 2.34 7.84 27.50
CA CYS A 128 3.78 7.70 27.66
C CYS A 128 4.18 7.20 29.05
N LEU A 129 5.20 6.34 29.05
CA LEU A 129 5.88 5.86 30.25
C LEU A 129 7.24 6.51 30.37
N THR A 130 7.57 6.95 31.57
CA THR A 130 8.94 7.29 31.96
C THR A 130 9.58 6.04 32.55
N ILE A 131 10.65 5.58 31.92
CA ILE A 131 11.40 4.38 32.27
C ILE A 131 12.73 4.82 32.88
N ARG A 132 13.03 4.33 34.08
CA ARG A 132 14.28 4.57 34.79
C ARG A 132 15.03 3.26 34.93
N TYR A 133 16.32 3.27 34.59
CA TYR A 133 17.14 2.08 34.63
C TYR A 133 18.57 2.40 35.06
N THR A 134 19.13 1.53 35.89
CA THR A 134 20.44 1.69 36.53
C THR A 134 21.07 0.32 36.70
N ASP A 135 22.36 0.30 37.00
CA ASP A 135 23.12 -0.87 37.35
C ASP A 135 24.07 -0.49 38.48
N PRO A 136 24.26 -1.34 39.51
CA PRO A 136 25.16 -1.02 40.60
C PRO A 136 26.65 -1.09 40.21
N ASP A 137 27.00 -1.72 39.10
CA ASP A 137 28.38 -1.84 38.65
C ASP A 137 28.91 -0.51 38.05
N PRO A 138 30.14 -0.10 38.36
CA PRO A 138 30.72 1.15 37.87
C PRO A 138 31.02 1.08 36.37
N ASN A 139 30.83 2.19 35.66
CA ASN A 139 31.01 2.31 34.20
C ASN A 139 30.15 1.34 33.37
N SER A 140 29.01 0.88 33.91
CA SER A 140 28.11 -0.03 33.21
C SER A 140 27.41 0.67 32.05
N VAL A 141 27.46 0.06 30.87
CA VAL A 141 26.76 0.55 29.66
C VAL A 141 25.46 -0.23 29.51
N LEU A 142 24.35 0.47 29.61
CA LEU A 142 23.01 -0.13 29.59
C LEU A 142 22.34 0.07 28.25
N THR A 143 21.69 -0.97 27.74
CA THR A 143 20.89 -0.94 26.53
C THR A 143 19.47 -1.39 26.83
N LEU A 144 18.50 -0.53 26.55
CA LEU A 144 17.08 -0.79 26.72
C LEU A 144 16.42 -1.21 25.40
N SER A 145 15.54 -2.21 25.48
CA SER A 145 14.73 -2.70 24.38
C SER A 145 13.30 -3.01 24.84
N SER A 146 12.38 -3.13 23.89
CA SER A 146 11.00 -3.54 24.14
C SER A 146 10.60 -4.70 23.22
N ARG A 147 9.73 -5.59 23.71
CA ARG A 147 9.25 -6.76 22.97
C ARG A 147 7.76 -7.01 23.24
N PRO A 148 6.90 -7.00 22.20
CA PRO A 148 5.52 -7.47 22.32
C PRO A 148 5.46 -8.94 22.72
N VAL A 149 4.57 -9.31 23.65
CA VAL A 149 4.45 -10.70 24.16
C VAL A 149 3.23 -11.42 23.57
N ASN A 150 2.04 -10.82 23.66
CA ASN A 150 0.78 -11.46 23.28
C ASN A 150 -0.07 -10.61 22.31
N PHE A 151 0.54 -9.67 21.59
CA PHE A 151 -0.16 -8.82 20.63
C PHE A 151 0.68 -8.56 19.39
N THR A 152 -0.02 -8.28 18.29
CA THR A 152 0.54 -7.82 17.01
C THR A 152 -0.03 -6.44 16.71
N GLY A 153 0.80 -5.51 16.24
CA GLY A 153 0.37 -4.14 15.95
C GLY A 153 1.54 -3.15 16.03
N PRO A 154 1.27 -1.84 15.96
CA PRO A 154 2.32 -0.85 16.07
C PRO A 154 2.89 -0.87 17.49
N ALA A 155 4.21 -1.06 17.58
CA ALA A 155 4.93 -1.10 18.85
C ALA A 155 5.13 0.31 19.40
N PRO A 156 5.19 0.48 20.74
CA PRO A 156 5.50 1.77 21.34
C PRO A 156 6.94 2.19 20.97
N LEU A 157 7.13 3.50 20.83
CA LEU A 157 8.38 4.10 20.37
C LEU A 157 9.07 4.85 21.51
N PHE A 158 10.38 4.67 21.59
CA PHE A 158 11.21 5.45 22.51
C PHE A 158 11.46 6.83 21.91
N THR A 159 11.19 7.89 22.67
CA THR A 159 11.37 9.28 22.22
C THR A 159 12.72 9.87 22.63
N THR A 160 13.50 9.15 23.44
CA THR A 160 14.82 9.54 23.94
C THR A 160 15.81 8.37 23.85
N SER A 161 17.09 8.60 24.16
CA SER A 161 18.13 7.57 24.08
C SER A 161 17.80 6.34 24.93
N ARG A 162 18.02 5.16 24.34
CA ARG A 162 17.84 3.85 24.95
C ARG A 162 19.14 3.26 25.49
N THR A 163 20.24 3.96 25.28
CA THR A 163 21.57 3.52 25.69
C THR A 163 22.30 4.63 26.41
N GLY A 164 23.16 4.25 27.35
CA GLY A 164 24.02 5.19 28.06
C GLY A 164 24.87 4.49 29.11
N THR A 165 25.81 5.24 29.67
CA THR A 165 26.67 4.77 30.76
C THR A 165 26.13 5.26 32.09
N VAL A 166 26.17 4.42 33.12
CA VAL A 166 25.86 4.79 34.51
C VAL A 166 27.10 4.67 35.39
N ARG A 167 27.14 5.44 36.48
CA ARG A 167 28.18 5.34 37.53
C ARG A 167 29.61 5.41 37.00
N ALA A 168 29.82 6.25 35.97
CA ALA A 168 31.12 6.65 35.47
C ALA A 168 31.37 8.11 35.82
N ALA A 169 32.64 8.55 35.78
CA ALA A 169 32.96 9.96 35.99
C ALA A 169 32.23 10.83 34.96
N GLY A 170 31.41 11.78 35.44
CA GLY A 170 30.57 12.64 34.59
C GLY A 170 29.28 12.00 34.06
N ALA A 171 29.00 10.74 34.38
CA ALA A 171 27.77 10.04 34.00
C ALA A 171 26.76 9.99 35.16
N PRO A 172 25.45 9.91 34.88
CA PRO A 172 24.44 9.82 35.93
C PRO A 172 24.45 8.43 36.62
N ASP A 173 23.88 8.35 37.81
CA ASP A 173 23.66 7.07 38.48
C ASP A 173 22.48 6.28 37.89
N THR A 174 21.57 6.94 37.17
CA THR A 174 20.36 6.33 36.62
C THR A 174 20.02 7.00 35.29
N LEU A 175 19.78 6.20 34.27
CA LEU A 175 19.29 6.66 32.97
C LEU A 175 17.78 6.75 32.99
N THR A 176 17.25 7.71 32.24
CA THR A 176 15.81 7.90 32.08
C THR A 176 15.48 8.00 30.60
N THR A 177 14.42 7.32 30.16
CA THR A 177 13.89 7.44 28.81
C THR A 177 12.37 7.45 28.82
N THR A 178 11.78 8.02 27.78
CA THR A 178 10.33 8.00 27.58
C THR A 178 9.96 7.02 26.47
N LEU A 179 8.91 6.24 26.70
CA LEU A 179 8.32 5.28 25.77
C LEU A 179 6.85 5.64 25.55
N CYS A 180 6.45 5.96 24.33
CA CYS A 180 5.08 6.37 24.01
C CYS A 180 4.37 5.32 23.17
N PHE A 181 3.15 4.99 23.56
CA PHE A 181 2.26 4.09 22.83
C PHE A 181 1.59 4.83 21.68
N PRO A 182 1.46 4.21 20.50
CA PRO A 182 0.78 4.83 19.35
C PRO A 182 -0.69 5.10 19.67
N GLU A 183 -1.28 6.10 19.00
CA GLU A 183 -2.72 6.40 19.12
C GLU A 183 -3.57 5.24 18.57
N CYS A 184 -3.16 4.65 17.45
CA CYS A 184 -3.91 3.62 16.73
C CYS A 184 -3.66 2.18 17.20
N ILE A 185 -3.52 1.99 18.50
CA ILE A 185 -3.57 0.66 19.11
C ILE A 185 -4.89 0.49 19.85
N ASP A 186 -5.65 -0.52 19.44
CA ASP A 186 -6.89 -0.95 20.10
C ASP A 186 -6.72 -2.38 20.59
N SER A 187 -6.86 -2.56 21.90
CA SER A 187 -6.76 -3.86 22.55
C SER A 187 -8.08 -4.64 22.53
N GLN A 188 -9.19 -3.99 22.15
CA GLN A 188 -10.54 -4.56 22.16
C GLN A 188 -10.91 -5.15 23.54
N GLY A 189 -10.46 -4.50 24.61
CA GLY A 189 -10.66 -4.92 26.00
C GLY A 189 -9.75 -6.05 26.49
N LYS A 190 -8.87 -6.60 25.65
CA LYS A 190 -7.90 -7.63 26.04
C LYS A 190 -6.68 -7.00 26.69
N VAL A 191 -6.07 -7.69 27.65
CA VAL A 191 -4.80 -7.24 28.25
C VAL A 191 -3.63 -7.59 27.33
N TYR A 192 -2.93 -6.56 26.85
CA TYR A 192 -1.69 -6.70 26.12
C TYR A 192 -0.49 -6.61 27.06
N LEU A 193 0.56 -7.37 26.74
CA LEU A 193 1.77 -7.52 27.53
C LEU A 193 2.98 -7.10 26.70
N LEU A 194 3.78 -6.20 27.25
CA LEU A 194 5.03 -5.69 26.68
C LEU A 194 6.18 -5.95 27.65
N ASP A 195 7.23 -6.63 27.19
CA ASP A 195 8.45 -6.77 27.97
C ASP A 195 9.38 -5.59 27.69
N LEU A 196 9.77 -4.87 28.73
CA LEU A 196 10.85 -3.88 28.71
C LEU A 196 12.10 -4.54 29.28
N ILE A 197 13.16 -4.62 28.47
CA ILE A 197 14.36 -5.40 28.78
C ILE A 197 15.56 -4.47 28.76
N VAL A 198 16.20 -4.30 29.91
CA VAL A 198 17.50 -3.63 30.01
C VAL A 198 18.59 -4.69 30.11
N ALA A 199 19.66 -4.53 29.34
CA ALA A 199 20.86 -5.34 29.39
C ALA A 199 22.06 -4.46 29.75
N ASP A 200 22.98 -4.98 30.55
CA ASP A 200 24.29 -4.37 30.78
C ASP A 200 25.31 -4.75 29.69
N ASN A 201 26.57 -4.39 29.89
CA ASN A 201 27.71 -4.80 29.07
C ASN A 201 28.63 -5.80 29.80
N GLY A 202 28.10 -6.53 30.78
CA GLY A 202 28.85 -7.42 31.65
C GLY A 202 29.49 -8.62 30.93
N CYS A 203 30.70 -8.98 31.36
CA CYS A 203 31.41 -10.18 30.94
C CYS A 203 30.85 -11.43 31.65
N SER A 204 30.72 -12.60 31.03
CA SER A 204 30.86 -12.94 29.59
C SER A 204 29.50 -12.95 28.87
N LEU A 205 28.42 -12.97 29.65
CA LEU A 205 27.05 -12.84 29.19
C LEU A 205 26.45 -11.65 29.94
N PRO A 206 25.98 -10.62 29.22
CA PRO A 206 25.27 -9.52 29.84
C PRO A 206 24.12 -9.99 30.71
N ARG A 207 23.99 -9.43 31.91
CA ARG A 207 22.79 -9.64 32.72
C ARG A 207 21.70 -8.69 32.27
N ARG A 208 20.47 -9.10 32.58
CA ARG A 208 19.27 -8.41 32.13
C ARG A 208 18.26 -8.33 33.27
N ASP A 209 17.47 -7.27 33.23
CA ASP A 209 16.23 -7.16 33.98
C ASP A 209 15.07 -6.93 33.01
N THR A 210 13.91 -7.49 33.33
CA THR A 210 12.73 -7.45 32.48
C THR A 210 11.51 -7.02 33.28
N LEU A 211 10.93 -5.87 32.92
CA LEU A 211 9.65 -5.41 33.43
C LEU A 211 8.55 -5.74 32.42
N ARG A 212 7.60 -6.58 32.83
CA ARG A 212 6.42 -6.88 32.03
C ARG A 212 5.32 -5.86 32.31
N VAL A 213 5.03 -5.03 31.33
CA VAL A 213 3.98 -4.01 31.37
C VAL A 213 2.69 -4.59 30.81
N ALA A 214 1.64 -4.62 31.63
CA ALA A 214 0.29 -4.93 31.20
C ALA A 214 -0.46 -3.65 30.84
N PHE A 215 -1.15 -3.63 29.70
CA PHE A 215 -1.95 -2.48 29.28
C PHE A 215 -3.20 -2.88 28.50
N THR A 216 -4.22 -2.03 28.57
CA THR A 216 -5.35 -1.99 27.64
C THR A 216 -5.34 -0.67 26.90
N ALA A 217 -5.79 -0.68 25.66
CA ALA A 217 -5.88 0.50 24.82
C ALA A 217 -7.22 0.54 24.10
N THR A 218 -7.78 1.74 23.96
CA THR A 218 -9.00 2.02 23.21
C THR A 218 -8.76 3.21 22.29
N ILE A 219 -9.30 3.16 21.09
CA ILE A 219 -9.28 4.28 20.13
C ILE A 219 -10.54 5.15 20.28
N ALA A 220 -10.48 6.38 19.78
CA ALA A 220 -11.67 7.24 19.72
C ALA A 220 -12.71 6.63 18.76
N PRO A 221 -14.01 6.65 19.10
CA PRO A 221 -15.06 6.35 18.14
C PRO A 221 -14.96 7.27 16.93
N ASN A 222 -15.33 6.76 15.75
CA ASN A 222 -15.32 7.50 14.49
C ASN A 222 -16.67 7.37 13.80
N ALA A 223 -17.40 8.47 13.65
CA ALA A 223 -18.62 8.56 12.87
C ALA A 223 -18.25 8.61 11.37
N ALA A 224 -19.07 7.97 10.53
CA ALA A 224 -18.82 8.02 9.09
C ALA A 224 -19.16 9.42 8.54
N PRO A 225 -18.36 9.97 7.62
CA PRO A 225 -18.64 11.26 7.01
C PRO A 225 -19.87 11.14 6.11
N ARG A 226 -20.50 12.28 5.84
CA ARG A 226 -21.63 12.40 4.94
C ARG A 226 -21.19 13.09 3.66
N LEU A 227 -21.49 12.46 2.51
CA LEU A 227 -21.26 13.03 1.18
C LEU A 227 -22.59 13.37 0.53
N THR A 228 -22.77 14.63 0.12
CA THR A 228 -23.92 15.09 -0.67
C THR A 228 -23.45 15.79 -1.94
N SER A 229 -24.37 15.93 -2.90
CA SER A 229 -24.07 16.57 -4.18
C SER A 229 -25.32 17.15 -4.82
N THR A 230 -25.13 18.05 -5.78
CA THR A 230 -26.19 18.55 -6.69
C THR A 230 -26.36 17.68 -7.95
N PHE A 231 -25.69 16.53 -8.04
CA PHE A 231 -26.00 15.51 -9.04
C PHE A 231 -27.44 14.98 -8.89
N PRO A 232 -27.99 14.33 -9.92
CA PRO A 232 -29.24 13.59 -9.79
C PRO A 232 -29.20 12.62 -8.59
N PRO A 233 -30.35 12.31 -7.96
CA PRO A 233 -30.41 11.41 -6.82
C PRO A 233 -29.74 10.06 -7.09
N GLU A 234 -29.17 9.47 -6.04
CA GLU A 234 -28.64 8.11 -6.10
C GLU A 234 -29.78 7.10 -6.28
N PRO A 235 -29.59 6.02 -7.07
CA PRO A 235 -30.57 4.96 -7.14
C PRO A 235 -30.85 4.38 -5.76
N ALA A 236 -32.12 4.07 -5.47
CA ALA A 236 -32.52 3.51 -4.17
C ALA A 236 -31.93 2.11 -3.88
N GLN A 237 -31.45 1.40 -4.90
CA GLN A 237 -30.87 0.07 -4.79
C GLN A 237 -29.37 0.11 -5.12
N PRO A 238 -28.49 -0.45 -4.27
CA PRO A 238 -27.04 -0.46 -4.51
C PRO A 238 -26.61 -1.17 -5.81
N THR A 239 -27.43 -2.09 -6.31
CA THR A 239 -27.18 -2.86 -7.54
C THR A 239 -27.65 -2.16 -8.82
N ALA A 240 -28.37 -1.04 -8.69
CA ALA A 240 -28.86 -0.30 -9.84
C ALA A 240 -27.72 0.46 -10.55
N PRO A 241 -27.83 0.72 -11.85
CA PRO A 241 -26.84 1.50 -12.58
C PRO A 241 -26.69 2.90 -11.97
N PRO A 242 -25.48 3.51 -12.04
CA PRO A 242 -25.22 4.82 -11.45
C PRO A 242 -26.14 5.90 -12.04
N ALA A 243 -26.31 6.99 -11.30
CA ALA A 243 -27.10 8.13 -11.78
C ALA A 243 -26.52 8.68 -13.08
N VAL A 244 -27.40 8.99 -14.03
CA VAL A 244 -27.02 9.42 -15.38
C VAL A 244 -27.23 10.93 -15.54
N VAL A 245 -26.18 11.64 -15.97
CA VAL A 245 -26.23 13.04 -16.36
C VAL A 245 -26.07 13.12 -17.88
N ARG A 246 -27.07 13.65 -18.58
CA ARG A 246 -27.04 13.85 -20.04
C ARG A 246 -26.68 15.31 -20.33
N VAL A 247 -25.62 15.55 -21.09
CA VAL A 247 -25.17 16.91 -21.44
C VAL A 247 -25.04 17.05 -22.94
N ALA A 248 -25.57 18.16 -23.48
CA ALA A 248 -25.43 18.48 -24.90
C ALA A 248 -24.02 18.99 -25.20
N LEU A 249 -23.50 18.68 -26.39
CA LEU A 249 -22.21 19.19 -26.84
C LEU A 249 -22.22 20.73 -26.85
N GLY A 250 -21.13 21.37 -26.43
CA GLY A 250 -21.03 22.83 -26.34
C GLY A 250 -21.75 23.46 -25.15
N SER A 251 -22.47 22.67 -24.34
CA SER A 251 -23.04 23.13 -23.06
C SER A 251 -22.13 22.75 -21.90
N ARG A 252 -21.87 23.71 -21.00
CA ARG A 252 -21.16 23.43 -19.75
C ARG A 252 -22.11 22.81 -18.73
N TYR A 253 -21.72 21.68 -18.14
CA TYR A 253 -22.37 21.12 -16.96
C TYR A 253 -21.53 21.40 -15.71
N SER A 254 -22.18 21.73 -14.60
CA SER A 254 -21.54 21.89 -13.30
C SER A 254 -22.33 21.20 -12.20
N ALA A 255 -21.61 20.65 -11.23
CA ALA A 255 -22.17 20.09 -10.01
C ALA A 255 -21.23 20.34 -8.83
N THR A 256 -21.83 20.51 -7.66
CA THR A 256 -21.15 20.71 -6.39
C THR A 256 -21.28 19.46 -5.53
N LEU A 257 -20.27 19.21 -4.72
CA LEU A 257 -20.25 18.17 -3.71
C LEU A 257 -19.89 18.79 -2.36
N LEU A 258 -20.49 18.28 -1.29
CA LEU A 258 -20.23 18.68 0.09
C LEU A 258 -20.00 17.43 0.93
N GLY A 259 -18.83 17.34 1.54
CA GLY A 259 -18.50 16.38 2.58
C GLY A 259 -18.57 17.05 3.94
N THR A 260 -19.25 16.45 4.91
CA THR A 260 -19.29 16.90 6.31
C THR A 260 -19.00 15.75 7.25
N ASP A 261 -18.32 16.02 8.35
CA ASP A 261 -18.00 15.03 9.36
C ASP A 261 -18.29 15.54 10.78
N ALA A 262 -18.93 14.69 11.60
CA ALA A 262 -19.39 15.07 12.94
C ALA A 262 -18.24 15.16 13.95
N ASP A 263 -17.18 14.37 13.77
CA ASP A 263 -15.99 14.36 14.62
C ASP A 263 -14.96 15.41 14.20
N ARG A 264 -15.30 16.20 13.17
CA ARG A 264 -14.46 17.23 12.55
C ARG A 264 -13.12 16.70 12.05
N ASN A 265 -13.07 15.43 11.64
CA ASN A 265 -11.86 14.87 11.03
C ASN A 265 -11.53 15.59 9.72
N ALA A 266 -10.24 15.67 9.38
CA ALA A 266 -9.83 16.31 8.13
C ALA A 266 -10.31 15.48 6.94
N LEU A 267 -11.06 16.10 6.03
CA LEU A 267 -11.69 15.42 4.91
C LEU A 267 -10.94 15.69 3.61
N VAL A 268 -10.77 14.64 2.81
CA VAL A 268 -10.20 14.71 1.47
C VAL A 268 -11.22 14.22 0.45
N LEU A 269 -11.63 15.11 -0.44
CA LEU A 269 -12.53 14.80 -1.55
C LEU A 269 -11.76 14.72 -2.86
N THR A 270 -11.99 13.66 -3.63
CA THR A 270 -11.31 13.36 -4.90
C THR A 270 -12.31 12.93 -5.98
N ALA A 271 -11.92 13.06 -7.25
CA ALA A 271 -12.66 12.56 -8.40
C ALA A 271 -11.72 11.79 -9.34
N THR A 272 -12.18 10.65 -9.84
CA THR A 272 -11.41 9.78 -10.73
C THR A 272 -12.29 9.28 -11.88
N GLY A 273 -11.78 9.33 -13.11
CA GLY A 273 -12.43 8.75 -14.27
C GLY A 273 -12.19 7.23 -14.33
N ASP A 274 -13.20 6.48 -14.74
CA ASP A 274 -13.10 5.03 -14.90
C ASP A 274 -12.34 4.68 -16.19
N GLY A 275 -11.02 4.51 -16.08
CA GLY A 275 -10.14 4.17 -17.20
C GLY A 275 -9.78 5.35 -18.11
N PHE A 276 -9.99 6.60 -17.68
CA PHE A 276 -9.62 7.80 -18.44
C PHE A 276 -9.16 8.93 -17.51
N ASP A 277 -8.33 9.83 -18.05
CA ASP A 277 -8.01 11.10 -17.41
C ASP A 277 -9.15 12.11 -17.62
N LEU A 278 -9.58 12.76 -16.54
CA LEU A 278 -10.68 13.73 -16.56
C LEU A 278 -10.37 14.89 -17.50
N ALA A 279 -9.16 15.44 -17.43
CA ALA A 279 -8.77 16.60 -18.23
C ALA A 279 -8.79 16.29 -19.73
N ALA A 280 -8.33 15.08 -20.11
CA ALA A 280 -8.39 14.57 -21.48
C ALA A 280 -9.83 14.34 -22.03
N ARG A 281 -10.86 14.53 -21.20
CA ARG A 281 -12.29 14.46 -21.58
C ARG A 281 -13.05 15.75 -21.31
N GLY A 282 -12.33 16.87 -21.13
CA GLY A 282 -12.94 18.17 -20.83
C GLY A 282 -13.59 18.25 -19.44
N MET A 283 -13.28 17.29 -18.56
CA MET A 283 -13.77 17.26 -17.18
C MET A 283 -12.72 17.88 -16.25
N ARG A 284 -13.18 18.68 -15.28
CA ARG A 284 -12.34 19.27 -14.24
C ARG A 284 -13.00 19.10 -12.89
N PHE A 285 -12.20 18.76 -11.89
CA PHE A 285 -12.62 18.70 -10.51
C PHE A 285 -11.66 19.49 -9.62
N THR A 286 -12.20 20.36 -8.77
CA THR A 286 -11.45 21.09 -7.76
C THR A 286 -12.10 20.91 -6.41
N ALA A 287 -11.31 20.60 -5.38
CA ALA A 287 -11.80 20.45 -4.02
C ALA A 287 -11.09 21.41 -3.06
N GLN A 288 -11.83 21.91 -2.07
CA GLN A 288 -11.30 22.56 -0.87
C GLN A 288 -11.47 21.59 0.29
N ASN A 289 -10.35 21.06 0.78
CA ASN A 289 -10.32 20.04 1.84
C ASN A 289 -10.00 20.69 3.19
N GLY A 290 -10.68 20.27 4.25
CA GLY A 290 -10.51 20.86 5.57
C GLY A 290 -11.03 19.98 6.72
N PRO A 291 -10.83 20.43 7.98
CA PRO A 291 -11.33 19.75 9.17
C PRO A 291 -12.86 19.84 9.27
N GLY A 292 -13.52 18.69 9.24
CA GLY A 292 -14.97 18.54 9.35
C GLY A 292 -15.77 18.87 8.09
N GLU A 293 -15.14 19.48 7.09
CA GLU A 293 -15.81 19.85 5.84
C GLU A 293 -14.86 19.78 4.65
N ALA A 294 -15.37 19.30 3.51
CA ALA A 294 -14.73 19.42 2.21
C ALA A 294 -15.75 19.78 1.14
N THR A 295 -15.45 20.76 0.30
CA THR A 295 -16.30 21.15 -0.83
C THR A 295 -15.64 20.79 -2.16
N GLY A 296 -16.45 20.41 -3.15
CA GLY A 296 -15.98 20.07 -4.48
C GLY A 296 -16.81 20.74 -5.57
N LEU A 297 -16.15 21.22 -6.62
CA LEU A 297 -16.77 21.68 -7.85
C LEU A 297 -16.31 20.79 -9.00
N PHE A 298 -17.27 20.11 -9.62
CA PHE A 298 -17.08 19.36 -10.85
C PHE A 298 -17.65 20.18 -12.01
N THR A 299 -16.88 20.29 -13.09
CA THR A 299 -17.32 20.89 -14.35
C THR A 299 -17.00 19.96 -15.50
N TRP A 300 -17.90 19.85 -16.45
CA TRP A 300 -17.66 19.16 -17.71
C TRP A 300 -18.02 20.10 -18.87
N ASP A 301 -17.03 20.36 -19.70
CA ASP A 301 -17.16 21.04 -20.99
C ASP A 301 -17.02 19.96 -22.07
N PRO A 302 -18.13 19.33 -22.52
CA PRO A 302 -18.06 18.22 -23.45
C PRO A 302 -17.48 18.68 -24.79
N ASN A 303 -16.46 17.97 -25.26
CA ASN A 303 -15.81 18.23 -26.54
C ASN A 303 -15.70 16.93 -27.38
N CYS A 304 -15.42 17.08 -28.67
CA CYS A 304 -15.28 15.97 -29.62
C CYS A 304 -13.81 15.70 -30.00
N ASP A 305 -12.85 15.98 -29.11
CA ASP A 305 -11.42 15.91 -29.46
C ASP A 305 -11.01 14.54 -30.04
N ALA A 306 -10.03 14.58 -30.95
CA ALA A 306 -9.70 13.59 -31.98
C ALA A 306 -9.29 12.17 -31.52
N GLY A 307 -9.46 11.83 -30.24
CA GLY A 307 -9.23 10.49 -29.68
C GLY A 307 -10.47 9.77 -29.14
N SER A 308 -11.67 10.36 -29.28
CA SER A 308 -12.87 9.91 -28.55
C SER A 308 -14.15 9.76 -29.39
N SER A 309 -14.04 9.46 -30.69
CA SER A 309 -15.19 9.34 -31.61
C SER A 309 -16.17 8.19 -31.29
N THR A 310 -15.90 7.37 -30.26
CA THR A 310 -16.70 6.18 -29.91
C THR A 310 -17.23 6.16 -28.47
N VAL A 311 -16.77 7.06 -27.59
CA VAL A 311 -17.14 7.03 -26.17
C VAL A 311 -18.27 8.02 -25.91
N THR A 312 -19.50 7.51 -25.84
CA THR A 312 -20.70 8.32 -25.53
C THR A 312 -21.02 8.38 -24.04
N SER A 313 -20.37 7.54 -23.21
CA SER A 313 -20.59 7.52 -21.77
C SER A 313 -19.28 7.45 -20.98
N LEU A 314 -19.16 8.29 -19.97
CA LEU A 314 -18.00 8.43 -19.10
C LEU A 314 -18.43 8.26 -17.64
N THR A 315 -17.82 7.33 -16.91
CA THR A 315 -18.13 7.12 -15.48
C THR A 315 -17.09 7.80 -14.62
N VAL A 316 -17.54 8.62 -13.66
CA VAL A 316 -16.66 9.30 -12.69
C VAL A 316 -17.04 8.85 -11.28
N ARG A 317 -16.02 8.49 -10.49
CA ARG A 317 -16.13 8.17 -9.07
C ARG A 317 -15.58 9.31 -8.23
N PHE A 318 -16.44 9.87 -7.39
CA PHE A 318 -16.10 10.85 -6.37
C PHE A 318 -15.94 10.13 -5.04
N ARG A 319 -14.83 10.36 -4.33
CA ARG A 319 -14.53 9.68 -3.06
C ARG A 319 -14.18 10.70 -1.99
N LEU A 320 -14.91 10.64 -0.88
CA LEU A 320 -14.68 11.40 0.35
C LEU A 320 -14.03 10.47 1.38
N THR A 321 -12.85 10.84 1.87
CA THR A 321 -12.08 10.02 2.84
C THR A 321 -11.63 10.89 4.00
N GLU A 322 -11.74 10.37 5.22
CA GLU A 322 -11.19 11.02 6.42
C GLU A 322 -9.68 10.79 6.50
N THR A 323 -8.99 11.77 7.09
CA THR A 323 -7.58 11.73 7.43
C THR A 323 -7.44 11.99 8.93
N GLY A 324 -6.69 11.14 9.62
CA GLY A 324 -6.51 11.22 11.08
C GLY A 324 -7.02 9.99 11.83
N PRO A 325 -8.31 9.60 11.69
CA PRO A 325 -8.83 8.42 12.36
C PRO A 325 -8.05 7.15 12.04
N CYS A 326 -7.94 6.27 13.01
CA CYS A 326 -7.23 4.99 12.86
C CYS A 326 -7.90 4.05 11.86
N VAL A 327 -9.23 4.17 11.71
CA VAL A 327 -10.03 3.39 10.76
C VAL A 327 -10.97 4.37 10.02
N PRO A 328 -10.55 4.93 8.88
CA PRO A 328 -11.39 5.83 8.10
C PRO A 328 -12.52 5.07 7.40
N ILE A 329 -13.68 5.72 7.22
CA ILE A 329 -14.91 5.15 6.64
C ILE A 329 -15.25 5.93 5.36
N PRO A 330 -14.60 5.64 4.22
CA PRO A 330 -14.78 6.43 3.00
C PRO A 330 -16.21 6.34 2.47
N LYS A 331 -16.67 7.43 1.82
CA LYS A 331 -17.92 7.47 1.05
C LYS A 331 -17.61 7.70 -0.41
N GLU A 332 -18.43 7.09 -1.26
CA GLU A 332 -18.31 7.22 -2.70
C GLU A 332 -19.62 7.69 -3.33
N ARG A 333 -19.49 8.43 -4.43
CA ARG A 333 -20.58 8.78 -5.32
C ARG A 333 -20.14 8.49 -6.74
N VAL A 334 -20.88 7.66 -7.47
CA VAL A 334 -20.58 7.31 -8.87
C VAL A 334 -21.64 7.91 -9.78
N VAL A 335 -21.20 8.61 -10.82
CA VAL A 335 -22.07 9.26 -11.81
C VAL A 335 -21.62 8.89 -13.21
N ARG A 336 -22.56 8.51 -14.06
CA ARG A 336 -22.36 8.26 -15.49
C ARG A 336 -22.77 9.50 -16.27
N PHE A 337 -21.85 10.07 -17.01
CA PHE A 337 -22.06 11.20 -17.90
C PHE A 337 -22.26 10.70 -19.32
N GLU A 338 -23.32 11.13 -19.97
CA GLU A 338 -23.63 10.78 -21.36
C GLU A 338 -23.66 12.03 -22.21
N LEU A 339 -22.89 12.01 -23.30
CA LEU A 339 -22.96 13.06 -24.31
C LEU A 339 -24.19 12.82 -25.18
N VAL A 340 -25.11 13.78 -25.20
CA VAL A 340 -26.25 13.75 -26.10
C VAL A 340 -26.02 14.69 -27.27
N PRO A 341 -26.41 14.30 -28.51
CA PRO A 341 -26.47 15.24 -29.61
C PRO A 341 -27.43 16.38 -29.27
N GLU A 342 -27.16 17.59 -29.76
CA GLU A 342 -28.26 18.53 -29.94
C GLU A 342 -29.30 17.82 -30.80
N LYS A 343 -30.54 17.83 -30.31
CA LYS A 343 -31.66 17.20 -31.00
C LYS A 343 -31.71 17.81 -32.41
N ASP A 344 -31.61 17.00 -33.46
CA ASP A 344 -31.82 17.44 -34.84
C ASP A 344 -33.22 18.08 -34.89
N SER A 345 -33.27 19.40 -34.76
CA SER A 345 -34.51 20.15 -34.51
C SER A 345 -35.30 20.41 -35.78
N VAL A 346 -34.73 20.05 -36.94
CA VAL A 346 -35.31 20.25 -38.26
C VAL A 346 -35.48 18.89 -38.94
N ALA A 347 -36.72 18.56 -39.30
CA ALA A 347 -36.98 17.42 -40.18
C ALA A 347 -36.30 17.69 -41.52
N PHE A 348 -35.25 16.94 -41.85
CA PHE A 348 -34.53 17.06 -43.13
C PHE A 348 -35.49 16.82 -44.29
N ARG A 349 -35.75 17.87 -45.09
CA ARG A 349 -36.62 17.85 -46.28
C ARG A 349 -35.78 18.17 -47.51
N PRO A 350 -35.24 17.17 -48.21
CA PRO A 350 -34.37 17.42 -49.34
C PRO A 350 -35.17 17.97 -50.53
N PRO A 351 -34.56 18.82 -51.38
CA PRO A 351 -35.17 19.23 -52.64
C PRO A 351 -35.52 18.01 -53.51
N ASN A 352 -36.65 18.10 -54.22
CA ASN A 352 -37.16 17.02 -55.06
C ASN A 352 -37.31 17.41 -56.55
N ILE A 353 -36.88 18.61 -56.95
CA ILE A 353 -36.89 19.06 -58.34
C ILE A 353 -35.70 19.98 -58.63
N ILE A 354 -35.11 19.83 -59.82
CA ILE A 354 -34.10 20.73 -60.38
C ILE A 354 -34.45 21.12 -61.81
N THR A 355 -34.11 22.33 -62.20
CA THR A 355 -34.35 22.93 -63.53
C THR A 355 -33.04 23.45 -64.11
N PRO A 356 -32.17 22.60 -64.66
CA PRO A 356 -30.85 22.99 -65.15
C PRO A 356 -30.92 23.78 -66.48
N ASN A 357 -31.50 24.98 -66.44
CA ASN A 357 -31.74 25.86 -67.58
C ASN A 357 -30.76 27.06 -67.62
N GLY A 358 -29.89 27.20 -66.62
CA GLY A 358 -28.86 28.25 -66.55
C GLY A 358 -29.35 29.59 -66.02
N ASP A 359 -30.54 29.65 -65.40
CA ASP A 359 -31.09 30.88 -64.80
C ASP A 359 -30.62 31.13 -63.35
N ALA A 360 -29.70 30.28 -62.86
CA ALA A 360 -29.16 30.23 -61.50
C ALA A 360 -30.17 29.80 -60.41
N LYS A 361 -31.39 29.37 -60.77
CA LYS A 361 -32.43 28.92 -59.84
C LYS A 361 -32.69 27.43 -60.01
N ASN A 362 -32.47 26.66 -58.94
CA ASN A 362 -32.63 25.20 -58.94
C ASN A 362 -31.85 24.48 -60.07
N ASP A 363 -30.79 25.08 -60.62
CA ASP A 363 -29.95 24.47 -61.65
C ASP A 363 -29.24 23.20 -61.15
N PHE A 364 -29.02 23.12 -59.84
CA PHE A 364 -28.28 22.02 -59.21
C PHE A 364 -29.04 21.49 -58.01
N LEU A 365 -28.97 20.17 -57.85
CA LEU A 365 -29.29 19.53 -56.58
C LEU A 365 -28.12 19.78 -55.62
N SER A 366 -28.42 20.42 -54.51
CA SER A 366 -27.58 20.54 -53.32
C SER A 366 -28.45 20.32 -52.08
N MET A 367 -27.83 20.02 -50.94
CA MET A 367 -28.56 19.78 -49.69
C MET A 367 -27.88 20.54 -48.53
N PRO A 368 -28.05 21.87 -48.44
CA PRO A 368 -27.39 22.67 -47.40
C PRO A 368 -27.86 22.30 -45.98
N ASP A 369 -29.12 21.91 -45.83
CA ASP A 369 -29.74 21.57 -44.53
C ASP A 369 -29.53 20.10 -44.12
N LEU A 370 -28.50 19.44 -44.66
CA LEU A 370 -28.09 18.11 -44.21
C LEU A 370 -27.86 18.11 -42.68
N PRO A 371 -28.21 17.05 -41.94
CA PRO A 371 -27.85 16.92 -40.53
C PRO A 371 -26.36 17.20 -40.28
N ALA A 372 -26.04 18.01 -39.28
CA ALA A 372 -24.66 18.39 -38.99
C ALA A 372 -23.79 17.18 -38.65
N ASP A 373 -22.48 17.31 -38.89
CA ASP A 373 -21.52 16.33 -38.41
C ASP A 373 -21.38 16.44 -36.88
N PHE A 374 -21.24 15.31 -36.18
CA PHE A 374 -21.22 15.22 -34.72
C PHE A 374 -20.31 14.09 -34.23
N CYS A 375 -19.20 14.38 -33.55
CA CYS A 375 -18.40 13.41 -32.78
C CYS A 375 -18.23 12.02 -33.47
N GLY A 376 -17.59 11.98 -34.65
CA GLY A 376 -17.40 10.75 -35.45
C GLY A 376 -18.54 10.39 -36.41
N ARG A 377 -19.69 11.07 -36.31
CA ARG A 377 -20.80 11.02 -37.26
C ARG A 377 -20.60 12.11 -38.29
N SER A 378 -20.24 11.78 -39.51
CA SER A 378 -20.09 12.77 -40.58
C SER A 378 -20.77 12.31 -41.86
N PHE A 379 -21.02 13.27 -42.76
CA PHE A 379 -21.45 12.98 -44.12
C PHE A 379 -20.45 12.03 -44.80
N ALA A 380 -20.91 10.85 -45.21
CA ALA A 380 -20.09 9.85 -45.87
C ALA A 380 -20.20 9.90 -47.41
N GLY A 381 -21.23 10.57 -47.93
CA GLY A 381 -21.40 10.76 -49.36
C GLY A 381 -22.86 10.71 -49.82
N ILE A 382 -23.07 11.17 -51.05
CA ILE A 382 -24.29 11.02 -51.82
C ILE A 382 -24.06 10.15 -53.05
N THR A 383 -25.04 9.33 -53.39
CA THR A 383 -25.08 8.59 -54.66
C THR A 383 -26.45 8.80 -55.31
N ILE A 384 -26.46 9.10 -56.60
CA ILE A 384 -27.68 9.31 -57.40
C ILE A 384 -27.76 8.21 -58.46
N TYR A 385 -28.95 7.64 -58.57
CA TYR A 385 -29.28 6.54 -59.45
C TYR A 385 -30.33 6.97 -60.47
N SER A 386 -30.23 6.44 -61.69
CA SER A 386 -31.32 6.50 -62.67
C SER A 386 -32.51 5.64 -62.23
N ARG A 387 -33.64 5.74 -62.95
CA ARG A 387 -34.81 4.87 -62.73
C ARG A 387 -34.54 3.37 -62.89
N TRP A 388 -33.42 3.00 -63.51
CA TRP A 388 -33.01 1.61 -63.72
C TRP A 388 -31.98 1.13 -62.69
N GLY A 389 -31.70 1.95 -61.65
CA GLY A 389 -30.73 1.62 -60.61
C GLY A 389 -29.27 1.79 -61.01
N GLN A 390 -28.98 2.38 -62.18
CA GLN A 390 -27.61 2.71 -62.60
C GLN A 390 -27.11 3.95 -61.87
N VAL A 391 -25.89 3.93 -61.33
CA VAL A 391 -25.27 5.11 -60.70
C VAL A 391 -24.96 6.14 -61.78
N VAL A 392 -25.50 7.35 -61.62
CA VAL A 392 -25.28 8.47 -62.54
C VAL A 392 -24.46 9.60 -61.92
N TYR A 393 -24.35 9.63 -60.58
CA TYR A 393 -23.50 10.56 -59.86
C TYR A 393 -23.15 10.02 -58.47
N GLN A 394 -21.94 10.31 -58.02
CA GLN A 394 -21.50 10.00 -56.65
C GLN A 394 -20.53 11.08 -56.18
N SER A 395 -20.68 11.52 -54.94
CA SER A 395 -19.76 12.48 -54.33
C SER A 395 -19.59 12.21 -52.84
N PRO A 396 -18.35 12.22 -52.31
CA PRO A 396 -18.10 12.25 -50.87
C PRO A 396 -18.21 13.67 -50.30
N ASP A 397 -18.29 14.71 -51.14
CA ASP A 397 -18.36 16.10 -50.71
C ASP A 397 -19.76 16.47 -50.25
N ARG A 398 -19.86 17.03 -49.04
CA ARG A 398 -21.11 17.53 -48.45
C ARG A 398 -21.66 18.72 -49.23
N ASN A 399 -20.80 19.49 -49.89
CA ASN A 399 -21.15 20.65 -50.71
C ASN A 399 -21.38 20.28 -52.18
N PHE A 400 -21.74 19.02 -52.47
CA PHE A 400 -21.98 18.54 -53.82
C PHE A 400 -22.99 19.42 -54.59
N ARG A 401 -22.82 19.47 -55.92
CA ARG A 401 -23.74 20.12 -56.85
C ARG A 401 -23.94 19.20 -58.05
N TRP A 402 -25.19 18.80 -58.31
CA TRP A 402 -25.51 17.92 -59.42
C TRP A 402 -26.58 18.51 -60.34
N GLY A 403 -26.26 18.73 -61.62
CA GLY A 403 -27.13 19.38 -62.62
C GLY A 403 -27.94 18.44 -63.51
N GLY A 404 -28.26 17.22 -63.07
CA GLY A 404 -29.24 16.38 -63.77
C GLY A 404 -28.74 15.57 -64.99
N ALA A 405 -27.42 15.44 -65.19
CA ALA A 405 -26.79 14.61 -66.25
C ALA A 405 -27.31 14.85 -67.69
N GLY A 406 -27.92 16.00 -67.97
CA GLY A 406 -28.42 16.39 -69.29
C GLY A 406 -29.67 15.65 -69.78
N LEU A 407 -30.31 14.83 -68.94
CA LEU A 407 -31.50 14.06 -69.32
C LEU A 407 -32.66 14.32 -68.36
N ALA A 408 -33.79 14.75 -68.92
CA ALA A 408 -35.04 14.90 -68.20
C ALA A 408 -35.51 13.56 -67.62
N GLY A 409 -36.04 13.58 -66.39
CA GLY A 409 -36.63 12.39 -65.78
C GLY A 409 -36.47 12.33 -64.27
N SER A 410 -36.90 11.20 -63.71
CA SER A 410 -36.84 10.95 -62.26
C SER A 410 -35.59 10.15 -61.90
N TYR A 411 -34.91 10.61 -60.87
CA TYR A 411 -33.72 10.01 -60.30
C TYR A 411 -33.91 9.78 -58.80
N PHE A 412 -33.11 8.88 -58.22
CA PHE A 412 -33.19 8.50 -56.82
C PHE A 412 -31.86 8.77 -56.15
N TYR A 413 -31.85 9.34 -54.96
CA TYR A 413 -30.62 9.57 -54.20
C TYR A 413 -30.55 8.72 -52.94
N LEU A 414 -29.32 8.43 -52.52
CA LEU A 414 -28.96 7.84 -51.24
C LEU A 414 -27.86 8.69 -50.62
N VAL A 415 -28.18 9.37 -49.53
CA VAL A 415 -27.21 10.03 -48.66
C VAL A 415 -26.83 9.07 -47.53
N ARG A 416 -25.52 8.96 -47.24
CA ARG A 416 -24.97 8.11 -46.17
C ARG A 416 -24.21 8.96 -45.16
N TYR A 417 -24.26 8.56 -43.89
CA TYR A 417 -23.39 9.05 -42.82
C TYR A 417 -22.52 7.92 -42.29
N THR A 418 -21.39 8.25 -41.67
CA THR A 418 -20.44 7.28 -41.09
C THR A 418 -21.03 6.43 -39.97
N ASP A 419 -22.09 6.90 -39.32
CA ASP A 419 -22.82 6.20 -38.25
C ASP A 419 -23.92 5.25 -38.75
N GLY A 420 -24.04 5.09 -40.07
CA GLY A 420 -25.01 4.20 -40.69
C GLY A 420 -26.36 4.84 -41.00
N ARG A 421 -26.62 6.11 -40.62
CA ARG A 421 -27.82 6.84 -41.05
C ARG A 421 -27.85 6.94 -42.58
N ARG A 422 -29.05 6.77 -43.14
CA ARG A 422 -29.30 6.79 -44.59
C ARG A 422 -30.54 7.63 -44.86
N PHE A 423 -30.42 8.59 -45.77
CA PHE A 423 -31.57 9.33 -46.30
C PHE A 423 -31.77 8.95 -47.75
N LYS A 424 -33.00 8.57 -48.09
CA LYS A 424 -33.39 8.17 -49.44
C LYS A 424 -34.52 9.06 -49.92
N GLY A 425 -34.53 9.35 -51.21
CA GLY A 425 -35.63 10.04 -51.84
C GLY A 425 -35.44 10.11 -53.35
N TRP A 426 -36.20 10.99 -53.98
CA TRP A 426 -36.19 11.17 -55.42
C TRP A 426 -36.03 12.66 -55.76
N VAL A 427 -35.56 12.89 -56.98
CA VAL A 427 -35.42 14.21 -57.58
C VAL A 427 -35.86 14.14 -59.04
N GLU A 428 -36.67 15.09 -59.48
CA GLU A 428 -37.08 15.24 -60.87
C GLU A 428 -36.20 16.28 -61.57
N VAL A 429 -35.70 15.95 -62.76
CA VAL A 429 -34.93 16.86 -63.62
C VAL A 429 -35.85 17.35 -64.74
N LYS A 430 -36.09 18.65 -64.80
CA LYS A 430 -36.83 19.32 -65.88
C LYS A 430 -35.91 20.37 -66.55
N PRO A 431 -35.17 19.98 -67.59
CA PRO A 431 -34.25 20.87 -68.31
C PRO A 431 -34.95 22.12 -68.86
#